data_AF-A0A3L7TIH4-F1
#
_entry.id   AF-A0A3L7TIH4-F1
#
_cell.length_a   1.000
_cell.length_b   1.000
_cell.length_c   1.000
_cell.angle_alpha   90.00
_cell.angle_beta   90.00
_cell.angle_gamma   90.00
#
_symmetry.space_group_name_H-M   'P 1'
#
loop_
_entity.id
_entity.type
_entity.pdbx_description
1 polymer ?
#
loop_
_entity_poly.entity_id
_entity_poly.type
_entity_poly.pdbx_seq_one_letter_code
_entity_poly.pdbx_strand_id
1 'polypeptide(L)'
;MPPMMRRASLLSLALLSLNLSGCNTPTRATYDVQQGWAVYGTFEETLRSVTPELSPEILLAHPEDFVGTGELLVLDGHVAQVCLTMGCWLEIEGADQAKILVMNKDHAFFVPRNCRGRSVHATGYAFWQVQTVEMLQHLASDAGKSAEEIAAIVVEERKIVFIADSVVMPKHGLDEPASPLPAEAETPPKVGGIVPVITPVIPPAEGTP
;
A
#
# COMPACT_ATOMS: atom_id res chain seq x y z
N MET A 1 14.34 64.18 57.24
CA MET A 1 14.52 63.70 55.85
C MET A 1 15.46 62.50 55.85
N PRO A 2 14.94 61.27 55.83
CA PRO A 2 15.71 60.07 55.54
C PRO A 2 15.74 59.79 54.00
N PRO A 3 16.76 59.07 53.49
CA PRO A 3 16.98 58.90 52.05
C PRO A 3 16.07 57.81 51.45
N MET A 4 15.42 58.16 50.34
CA MET A 4 14.86 57.23 49.35
C MET A 4 15.99 56.46 48.65
N MET A 5 15.97 55.12 48.65
CA MET A 5 16.60 54.34 47.57
C MET A 5 16.07 52.89 47.48
N ARG A 6 15.21 52.70 46.49
CA ARG A 6 15.19 51.66 45.43
C ARG A 6 15.71 50.26 45.77
N ARG A 7 14.81 49.26 45.83
CA ARG A 7 15.00 47.84 45.41
C ARG A 7 13.61 47.22 45.24
N ALA A 8 13.26 46.35 44.30
CA ALA A 8 13.81 45.91 43.03
C ALA A 8 12.59 45.24 42.38
N SER A 9 12.07 45.77 41.27
CA SER A 9 11.02 45.05 40.52
C SER A 9 11.67 43.78 39.97
N LEU A 10 11.32 42.64 40.55
CA LEU A 10 11.58 41.33 39.99
C LEU A 10 10.76 41.25 38.69
N LEU A 11 11.38 41.60 37.57
CA LEU A 11 10.91 41.16 36.26
C LEU A 11 11.02 39.63 36.25
N SER A 12 9.91 38.95 36.51
CA SER A 12 9.74 37.55 36.14
C SER A 12 9.80 37.47 34.62
N LEU A 13 11.00 37.27 34.10
CA LEU A 13 11.23 36.85 32.72
C LEU A 13 10.76 35.39 32.64
N ALA A 14 9.46 35.19 32.45
CA ALA A 14 8.94 33.91 32.00
C ALA A 14 9.51 33.68 30.60
N LEU A 15 10.61 32.93 30.51
CA LEU A 15 11.00 32.28 29.27
C LEU A 15 9.85 31.33 28.91
N LEU A 16 8.91 31.85 28.14
CA LEU A 16 7.97 31.04 27.39
C LEU A 16 8.81 30.33 26.33
N SER A 17 9.35 29.17 26.70
CA SER A 17 9.94 28.21 25.78
C SER A 17 8.84 27.84 24.79
N LEU A 18 8.80 28.61 23.70
CA LEU A 18 8.00 28.33 22.53
C LEU A 18 8.55 27.01 22.00
N ASN A 19 7.94 25.91 22.45
CA ASN A 19 8.16 24.60 21.86
C ASN A 19 7.59 24.73 20.46
N LEU A 20 8.47 24.99 19.47
CA LEU A 20 8.18 24.73 18.07
C LEU A 20 8.07 23.21 17.94
N SER A 21 6.97 22.64 18.42
CA SER A 21 6.46 21.38 17.91
C SER A 21 6.11 21.67 16.47
N GLY A 22 7.08 21.48 15.57
CA GLY A 22 6.82 21.43 14.14
C GLY A 22 5.61 20.52 13.96
N CYS A 23 4.56 21.04 13.33
CA CYS A 23 3.34 20.28 13.09
C CYS A 23 3.68 19.19 12.06
N ASN A 24 4.25 18.08 12.53
CA ASN A 24 4.40 16.86 11.75
C ASN A 24 3.01 16.26 11.61
N THR A 25 2.29 16.71 10.58
CA THR A 25 0.97 16.18 10.25
C THR A 25 1.14 14.85 9.53
N PRO A 26 0.44 13.79 9.95
CA PRO A 26 0.48 12.50 9.27
C PRO A 26 -0.02 12.65 7.83
N THR A 27 0.56 11.86 6.92
CA THR A 27 -0.05 11.60 5.62
C THR A 27 -1.42 10.93 5.82
N ARG A 28 -2.18 10.83 4.75
CA ARG A 28 -3.47 10.15 4.77
C ARG A 28 -3.33 8.67 5.13
N ALA A 29 -2.29 7.99 4.63
CA ALA A 29 -1.99 6.60 4.99
C ALA A 29 -1.80 6.44 6.51
N THR A 30 -0.93 7.25 7.13
CA THR A 30 -0.70 7.23 8.58
C THR A 30 -1.94 7.59 9.37
N TYR A 31 -2.66 8.63 8.94
CA TYR A 31 -3.91 9.04 9.58
C TYR A 31 -4.93 7.91 9.57
N ASP A 32 -5.12 7.23 8.43
CA ASP A 32 -6.11 6.17 8.29
C ASP A 32 -5.75 4.90 9.07
N VAL A 33 -4.46 4.57 9.19
CA VAL A 33 -3.99 3.53 10.13
C VAL A 33 -4.37 3.89 11.56
N GLN A 34 -4.17 5.14 11.98
CA GLN A 34 -4.58 5.61 13.32
C GLN A 34 -6.09 5.57 13.52
N GLN A 35 -6.88 5.70 12.44
CA GLN A 35 -8.34 5.49 12.45
C GLN A 35 -8.74 4.01 12.35
N GLY A 36 -7.78 3.09 12.40
CA GLY A 36 -8.04 1.66 12.48
C GLY A 36 -8.26 0.96 11.13
N TRP A 37 -7.83 1.56 10.02
CA TRP A 37 -7.79 0.86 8.73
C TRP A 37 -6.88 -0.38 8.79
N ALA A 38 -7.13 -1.35 7.92
CA ALA A 38 -6.30 -2.54 7.81
C ALA A 38 -5.00 -2.20 7.08
N VAL A 39 -3.91 -2.81 7.54
CA VAL A 39 -2.57 -2.71 6.93
C VAL A 39 -2.21 -4.07 6.35
N TYR A 40 -1.78 -4.07 5.10
CA TYR A 40 -1.23 -5.24 4.41
C TYR A 40 0.22 -4.92 4.04
N GLY A 41 1.16 -5.77 4.44
CA GLY A 41 2.60 -5.53 4.25
C GLY A 41 3.29 -4.88 5.44
N THR A 42 4.46 -4.29 5.20
CA THR A 42 5.29 -3.62 6.22
C THR A 42 5.00 -2.13 6.20
N PHE A 43 4.30 -1.64 7.20
CA PHE A 43 3.93 -0.24 7.30
C PHE A 43 5.02 0.59 7.99
N GLU A 44 5.37 1.70 7.36
CA GLU A 44 6.21 2.76 7.91
C GLU A 44 5.38 4.02 8.11
N GLU A 45 5.59 4.71 9.24
CA GLU A 45 4.91 5.97 9.51
C GLU A 45 5.38 7.05 8.54
N THR A 46 4.44 7.66 7.82
CA THR A 46 4.71 8.70 6.82
C THR A 46 4.14 10.05 7.26
N LEU A 47 4.88 11.13 6.97
CA LEU A 47 4.58 12.50 7.39
C LEU A 47 4.53 13.43 6.18
N ARG A 48 3.56 14.36 6.12
CA ARG A 48 3.36 15.23 4.94
C ARG A 48 4.54 16.15 4.61
N SER A 49 5.39 16.44 5.59
CA SER A 49 6.61 17.25 5.42
C SER A 49 7.80 16.46 4.86
N VAL A 50 7.69 15.12 4.79
CA VAL A 50 8.81 14.21 4.46
C VAL A 50 8.44 13.27 3.32
N THR A 51 7.21 12.76 3.31
CA THR A 51 6.73 11.75 2.37
C THR A 51 5.68 12.39 1.44
N PRO A 52 5.97 12.53 0.13
CA PRO A 52 5.00 13.00 -0.83
C PRO A 52 3.75 12.11 -0.88
N GLU A 53 2.58 12.74 -0.91
CA GLU A 53 1.28 12.07 -1.08
C GLU A 53 0.74 12.47 -2.46
N LEU A 54 0.56 11.48 -3.32
CA LEU A 54 0.31 11.65 -4.74
C LEU A 54 -0.96 10.90 -5.13
N SER A 55 -1.70 11.45 -6.09
CA SER A 55 -2.69 10.70 -6.86
C SER A 55 -2.07 10.15 -8.15
N PRO A 56 -2.67 9.11 -8.77
CA PRO A 56 -2.24 8.56 -10.05
C PRO A 56 -1.98 9.60 -11.14
N GLU A 57 -2.87 10.59 -11.30
CA GLU A 57 -2.73 11.64 -12.30
C GLU A 57 -1.53 12.55 -12.05
N ILE A 58 -1.19 12.86 -10.79
CA ILE A 58 -0.01 13.67 -10.45
C ILE A 58 1.27 12.88 -10.73
N LEU A 59 1.31 11.60 -10.34
CA LEU A 59 2.46 10.73 -10.62
C LEU A 59 2.70 10.57 -12.13
N LEU A 60 1.63 10.48 -12.93
CA LEU A 60 1.72 10.36 -14.38
C LEU A 60 2.09 11.69 -15.06
N ALA A 61 1.66 12.83 -14.51
CA ALA A 61 1.94 14.15 -15.07
C ALA A 61 3.39 14.60 -14.81
N HIS A 62 3.99 14.16 -13.70
CA HIS A 62 5.33 14.56 -13.26
C HIS A 62 6.22 13.36 -12.90
N PRO A 63 6.41 12.39 -13.81
CA PRO A 63 7.15 11.17 -13.51
C PRO A 63 8.63 11.43 -13.18
N GLU A 64 9.23 12.50 -13.69
CA GLU A 64 10.61 12.90 -13.41
C GLU A 64 10.88 13.25 -11.93
N ASP A 65 9.84 13.66 -11.20
CA ASP A 65 9.96 14.07 -9.80
C ASP A 65 9.93 12.88 -8.84
N PHE A 66 9.38 11.75 -9.26
CA PHE A 66 9.03 10.64 -8.34
C PHE A 66 9.51 9.26 -8.80
N VAL A 67 9.65 9.02 -10.11
CA VAL A 67 9.91 7.68 -10.64
C VAL A 67 11.40 7.38 -10.63
N GLY A 68 11.80 6.36 -9.89
CA GLY A 68 13.20 5.91 -9.79
C GLY A 68 14.09 6.80 -8.90
N THR A 69 13.50 7.72 -8.14
CA THR A 69 14.24 8.60 -7.21
C THR A 69 14.69 7.85 -5.95
N GLY A 70 14.03 6.74 -5.62
CA GLY A 70 14.22 6.02 -4.36
C GLY A 70 13.58 6.72 -3.16
N GLU A 71 12.79 7.77 -3.40
CA GLU A 71 12.00 8.43 -2.37
C GLU A 71 10.79 7.56 -2.01
N LEU A 72 10.49 7.47 -0.72
CA LEU A 72 9.28 6.82 -0.23
C LEU A 72 8.07 7.71 -0.55
N LEU A 73 7.06 7.14 -1.18
CA LEU A 73 5.86 7.84 -1.63
C LEU A 73 4.61 7.23 -0.99
N VAL A 74 3.56 8.04 -0.86
CA VAL A 74 2.19 7.57 -0.62
C VAL A 74 1.37 7.80 -1.89
N LEU A 75 0.81 6.73 -2.45
CA LEU A 75 -0.13 6.78 -3.56
C LEU A 75 -1.56 6.61 -3.03
N ASP A 76 -2.40 7.62 -3.23
CA ASP A 76 -3.81 7.68 -2.82
C ASP A 76 -4.76 7.43 -4.01
N GLY A 77 -5.88 6.77 -3.75
CA GLY A 77 -6.96 6.61 -4.73
C GLY A 77 -7.96 5.53 -4.33
N HIS A 78 -8.63 4.95 -5.33
CA HIS A 78 -9.51 3.80 -5.14
C HIS A 78 -9.06 2.59 -5.95
N VAL A 79 -9.39 1.39 -5.47
CA VAL A 79 -9.06 0.15 -6.18
C VAL A 79 -9.95 0.02 -7.42
N ALA A 80 -9.38 0.16 -8.61
CA ALA A 80 -10.09 -0.11 -9.86
C ALA A 80 -10.19 -1.61 -10.15
N GLN A 81 -9.08 -2.31 -9.96
CA GLN A 81 -8.93 -3.73 -10.24
C GLN A 81 -7.99 -4.37 -9.22
N VAL A 82 -8.15 -5.66 -8.99
CA VAL A 82 -7.31 -6.46 -8.09
C VAL A 82 -7.13 -7.86 -8.69
N CYS A 83 -6.01 -8.50 -8.39
CA CYS A 83 -5.80 -9.92 -8.66
C CYS A 83 -6.89 -10.76 -7.97
N LEU A 84 -7.75 -11.41 -8.75
CA LEU A 84 -8.80 -12.31 -8.28
C LEU A 84 -8.27 -13.72 -7.95
N THR A 85 -7.05 -14.04 -8.38
CA THR A 85 -6.38 -15.29 -8.02
C THR A 85 -6.00 -15.27 -6.54
N MET A 86 -5.11 -14.35 -6.14
CA MET A 86 -4.56 -14.33 -4.78
C MET A 86 -4.40 -12.94 -4.16
N GLY A 87 -4.76 -11.86 -4.85
CA GLY A 87 -4.59 -10.49 -4.31
C GLY A 87 -3.13 -10.00 -4.30
N CYS A 88 -2.29 -10.47 -5.23
CA CYS A 88 -0.86 -10.11 -5.30
C CYS A 88 -0.57 -8.75 -5.96
N TRP A 89 -1.54 -8.19 -6.67
CA TRP A 89 -1.46 -6.85 -7.28
C TRP A 89 -2.84 -6.19 -7.26
N LEU A 90 -2.86 -4.87 -7.38
CA LEU A 90 -4.06 -4.06 -7.57
C LEU A 90 -3.76 -2.84 -8.46
N GLU A 91 -4.77 -2.29 -9.10
CA GLU A 91 -4.70 -1.01 -9.80
C GLU A 91 -5.36 0.06 -8.94
N ILE A 92 -4.61 1.11 -8.61
CA ILE A 92 -5.15 2.31 -7.96
C ILE A 92 -5.54 3.29 -9.06
N GLU A 93 -6.79 3.73 -9.03
CA GLU A 93 -7.32 4.76 -9.91
C GLU A 93 -7.52 6.07 -9.14
N GLY A 94 -7.17 7.17 -9.78
CA GLY A 94 -7.33 8.54 -9.28
C GLY A 94 -8.40 9.29 -10.06
N ALA A 95 -8.23 10.60 -10.21
CA ALA A 95 -9.05 11.39 -11.10
C ALA A 95 -8.76 11.05 -12.58
N ASP A 96 -9.64 11.50 -13.48
CA ASP A 96 -9.46 11.39 -14.93
C ASP A 96 -9.20 9.96 -15.46
N GLN A 97 -9.66 8.95 -14.71
CA GLN A 97 -9.43 7.53 -14.99
C GLN A 97 -7.94 7.13 -15.04
N ALA A 98 -7.07 7.95 -14.45
CA ALA A 98 -5.64 7.67 -14.32
C ALA A 98 -5.42 6.46 -13.42
N LYS A 99 -4.65 5.47 -13.90
CA LYS A 99 -4.42 4.21 -13.19
C LYS A 99 -2.94 3.92 -13.04
N ILE A 100 -2.57 3.43 -11.86
CA ILE A 100 -1.23 2.94 -11.57
C ILE A 100 -1.34 1.48 -11.11
N LEU A 101 -0.56 0.61 -11.75
CA LEU A 101 -0.39 -0.76 -11.29
C LEU A 101 0.46 -0.76 -10.02
N VAL A 102 -0.12 -1.28 -8.94
CA VAL A 102 0.53 -1.47 -7.65
C VAL A 102 0.82 -2.95 -7.44
N MET A 103 2.08 -3.27 -7.22
CA MET A 103 2.56 -4.61 -6.92
C MET A 103 3.34 -4.59 -5.61
N ASN A 104 3.56 -5.73 -4.99
CA ASN A 104 4.55 -5.85 -3.93
C ASN A 104 5.72 -6.71 -4.40
N LYS A 105 6.85 -6.53 -3.73
CA LYS A 105 8.04 -7.30 -4.03
C LYS A 105 7.89 -8.74 -3.52
N ASP A 106 8.22 -9.71 -4.36
CA ASP A 106 8.35 -11.13 -4.01
C ASP A 106 7.12 -11.75 -3.31
N HIS A 107 5.91 -11.28 -3.63
CA HIS A 107 4.65 -11.74 -2.97
C HIS A 107 4.68 -11.56 -1.45
N ALA A 108 5.32 -10.51 -0.95
CA ALA A 108 5.47 -10.24 0.48
C ALA A 108 4.14 -10.12 1.23
N PHE A 109 3.05 -9.74 0.55
CA PHE A 109 1.72 -9.71 1.13
C PHE A 109 0.61 -9.86 0.07
N PHE A 110 -0.62 -10.03 0.54
CA PHE A 110 -1.81 -10.16 -0.30
C PHE A 110 -2.92 -9.26 0.23
N VAL A 111 -3.64 -8.59 -0.68
CA VAL A 111 -4.81 -7.77 -0.35
C VAL A 111 -6.12 -8.55 -0.52
N PRO A 112 -7.24 -8.12 0.10
CA PRO A 112 -8.54 -8.76 -0.11
C PRO A 112 -8.94 -8.68 -1.59
N ARG A 113 -9.38 -9.81 -2.17
CA ARG A 113 -9.74 -9.91 -3.60
C ARG A 113 -11.05 -9.22 -3.96
N ASN A 114 -11.83 -8.83 -2.96
CA ASN A 114 -13.10 -8.13 -3.07
C ASN A 114 -12.98 -6.66 -2.64
N CYS A 115 -11.81 -6.06 -2.84
CA CYS A 115 -11.54 -4.67 -2.47
C CYS A 115 -11.80 -3.65 -3.58
N ARG A 116 -12.44 -4.02 -4.69
CA ARG A 116 -12.76 -3.08 -5.78
C ARG A 116 -13.63 -1.93 -5.27
N GLY A 117 -13.44 -0.75 -5.85
CA GLY A 117 -14.11 0.50 -5.46
C GLY A 117 -13.73 1.07 -4.10
N ARG A 118 -12.87 0.40 -3.32
CA ARG A 118 -12.47 0.86 -1.98
C ARG A 118 -11.39 1.93 -2.08
N SER A 119 -11.47 2.94 -1.20
CA SER A 119 -10.34 3.83 -0.94
C SER A 119 -9.13 3.03 -0.46
N VAL A 120 -7.95 3.39 -0.93
CA VAL A 120 -6.73 2.64 -0.71
C VAL A 120 -5.51 3.56 -0.76
N HIS A 121 -4.52 3.27 0.07
CA HIS A 121 -3.27 4.02 0.15
C HIS A 121 -2.12 3.03 0.05
N ALA A 122 -1.26 3.20 -0.94
CA ALA A 122 -0.05 2.40 -1.07
C ALA A 122 1.16 3.23 -0.62
N THR A 123 1.99 2.67 0.27
CA THR A 123 3.29 3.28 0.63
C THR A 123 4.40 2.47 -0.04
N GLY A 124 5.29 3.13 -0.77
CA GLY A 124 6.32 2.46 -1.56
C GLY A 124 6.99 3.37 -2.59
N TYR A 125 7.40 2.79 -3.72
CA TYR A 125 8.29 3.44 -4.69
C TYR A 125 7.78 3.26 -6.13
N ALA A 126 7.95 4.28 -6.97
CA ALA A 126 7.54 4.23 -8.38
C ALA A 126 8.72 3.91 -9.31
N PHE A 127 8.51 3.04 -10.31
CA PHE A 127 9.52 2.66 -11.30
C PHE A 127 8.94 2.62 -12.72
N TRP A 128 9.78 2.95 -13.70
CA TRP A 128 9.52 2.60 -15.08
C TRP A 128 9.83 1.12 -15.29
N GLN A 129 8.84 0.36 -15.74
CA GLN A 129 9.01 -1.07 -16.00
C GLN A 129 8.42 -1.45 -17.37
N VAL A 130 9.14 -2.29 -18.09
CA VAL A 130 8.62 -2.98 -19.28
C VAL A 130 7.84 -4.20 -18.81
N GLN A 131 6.57 -4.26 -19.21
CA GLN A 131 5.68 -5.39 -18.99
C GLN A 131 5.66 -6.23 -20.25
N THR A 132 6.22 -7.43 -20.17
CA THR A 132 6.22 -8.38 -21.28
C THR A 132 4.78 -8.79 -21.63
N VAL A 133 4.58 -9.25 -22.87
CA VAL A 133 3.28 -9.81 -23.30
C VAL A 133 2.80 -10.90 -22.33
N GLU A 134 3.68 -11.81 -21.92
CA GLU A 134 3.37 -12.87 -20.95
C GLU A 134 2.87 -12.31 -19.62
N MET A 135 3.54 -11.27 -19.09
CA MET A 135 3.15 -10.66 -17.83
C MET A 135 1.80 -9.93 -17.95
N LEU A 136 1.57 -9.20 -19.04
CA LEU A 136 0.29 -8.53 -19.29
C LEU A 136 -0.87 -9.52 -19.44
N GLN A 137 -0.63 -10.65 -20.11
CA GLN A 137 -1.60 -11.74 -20.21
C GLN A 137 -1.88 -12.38 -18.84
N HIS A 138 -0.85 -12.56 -18.01
CA HIS A 138 -1.01 -13.06 -16.64
C HIS A 138 -1.85 -12.10 -15.78
N LEU A 139 -1.54 -10.79 -15.81
CA LEU A 139 -2.34 -9.76 -15.12
C LEU A 139 -3.80 -9.76 -15.61
N ALA A 140 -4.03 -9.91 -16.92
CA ALA A 140 -5.38 -9.98 -17.48
C ALA A 140 -6.14 -11.24 -17.05
N SER A 141 -5.48 -12.39 -17.00
CA SER A 141 -6.04 -13.64 -16.48
C SER A 141 -6.42 -13.51 -15.01
N ASP A 142 -5.51 -12.97 -14.18
CA ASP A 142 -5.76 -12.71 -12.77
C ASP A 142 -6.91 -11.73 -12.54
N ALA A 143 -7.13 -10.81 -13.48
CA ALA A 143 -8.24 -9.86 -13.45
C ALA A 143 -9.59 -10.49 -13.85
N GLY A 144 -9.59 -11.73 -14.33
CA GLY A 144 -10.79 -12.43 -14.82
C GLY A 144 -11.25 -11.98 -16.21
N LYS A 145 -10.35 -11.47 -17.06
CA LYS A 145 -10.68 -11.13 -18.45
C LYS A 145 -10.96 -12.39 -19.28
N SER A 146 -11.69 -12.23 -20.38
CA SER A 146 -11.99 -13.33 -21.32
C SER A 146 -10.74 -13.81 -22.06
N ALA A 147 -10.78 -15.05 -22.58
CA ALA A 147 -9.68 -15.62 -23.36
C ALA A 147 -9.38 -14.77 -24.62
N GLU A 148 -10.42 -14.20 -25.23
CA GLU A 148 -10.32 -13.31 -26.38
C GLU A 148 -9.59 -12.00 -26.02
N GLU A 149 -9.91 -11.38 -24.88
CA GLU A 149 -9.23 -10.18 -24.39
C GLU A 149 -7.76 -10.45 -24.05
N ILE A 150 -7.46 -11.61 -23.46
CA ILE A 150 -6.09 -12.01 -23.13
C ILE A 150 -5.29 -12.26 -24.41
N ALA A 151 -5.86 -12.97 -25.38
CA ALA A 151 -5.20 -13.27 -26.66
C ALA A 151 -4.93 -12.01 -27.50
N ALA A 152 -5.71 -10.93 -27.29
CA ALA A 152 -5.49 -9.65 -27.96
C ALA A 152 -4.24 -8.89 -27.47
N ILE A 153 -3.70 -9.26 -26.30
CA ILE A 153 -2.47 -8.67 -25.77
C ILE A 153 -1.28 -9.30 -26.51
N VAL A 154 -0.74 -8.57 -27.47
CA VAL A 154 0.36 -9.03 -28.36
C VAL A 154 1.57 -8.10 -28.39
N VAL A 155 1.54 -7.01 -27.61
CA VAL A 155 2.61 -6.01 -27.53
C VAL A 155 2.97 -5.78 -26.07
N GLU A 156 4.26 -5.66 -25.79
CA GLU A 156 4.75 -5.27 -24.46
C GLU A 156 4.48 -3.78 -24.19
N GLU A 157 4.36 -3.43 -22.92
CA GLU A 157 4.06 -2.06 -22.51
C GLU A 157 5.10 -1.54 -21.53
N ARG A 158 5.66 -0.36 -21.80
CA ARG A 158 6.44 0.37 -20.81
C ARG A 158 5.50 1.27 -20.02
N LYS A 159 5.37 1.03 -18.72
CA LYS A 159 4.50 1.81 -17.84
C LYS A 159 5.14 2.07 -16.47
N ILE A 160 4.56 3.00 -15.72
CA ILE A 160 4.91 3.21 -14.31
C ILE A 160 4.27 2.10 -13.49
N VAL A 161 5.06 1.47 -12.64
CA VAL A 161 4.62 0.49 -11.65
C VAL A 161 5.02 1.00 -10.28
N PHE A 162 4.10 0.91 -9.32
CA PHE A 162 4.35 1.26 -7.93
C PHE A 162 4.60 -0.03 -7.14
N ILE A 163 5.80 -0.15 -6.57
CA ILE A 163 6.18 -1.28 -5.72
C ILE A 163 5.91 -0.87 -4.27
N ALA A 164 4.84 -1.42 -3.71
CA ALA A 164 4.37 -1.13 -2.37
C ALA A 164 5.08 -1.99 -1.32
N ASP A 165 5.51 -1.34 -0.24
CA ASP A 165 5.89 -1.98 1.02
C ASP A 165 4.65 -2.27 1.87
N SER A 166 3.64 -1.40 1.78
CA SER A 166 2.33 -1.63 2.39
C SER A 166 1.18 -1.03 1.61
N VAL A 167 0.00 -1.60 1.83
CA VAL A 167 -1.29 -1.10 1.37
C VAL A 167 -2.22 -0.95 2.57
N VAL A 168 -2.89 0.19 2.67
CA VAL A 168 -3.82 0.54 3.74
C VAL A 168 -5.21 0.74 3.14
N MET A 169 -6.21 0.05 3.71
CA MET A 169 -7.61 0.15 3.25
C MET A 169 -8.63 -0.06 4.39
N PRO A 170 -9.88 0.37 4.25
CA PRO A 170 -10.89 0.17 5.28
C PRO A 170 -11.18 -1.32 5.53
N LYS A 171 -11.44 -1.69 6.79
CA LYS A 171 -11.77 -3.08 7.19
C LYS A 171 -13.13 -3.59 6.73
N HIS A 172 -14.05 -2.67 6.44
CA HIS A 172 -15.45 -2.98 6.16
C HIS A 172 -15.87 -2.52 4.78
N GLY A 173 -17.00 -3.04 4.29
CA GLY A 173 -17.60 -2.63 3.03
C GLY A 173 -16.86 -3.14 1.79
N LEU A 174 -16.13 -4.26 1.93
CA LEU A 174 -15.65 -5.03 0.79
C LEU A 174 -16.85 -5.49 -0.03
N ASP A 175 -16.69 -5.54 -1.35
CA ASP A 175 -17.70 -6.09 -2.25
C ASP A 175 -18.02 -7.53 -1.87
N GLU A 176 -19.11 -8.06 -2.43
CA GLU A 176 -19.38 -9.49 -2.33
C GLU A 176 -18.12 -10.26 -2.77
N PRO A 177 -17.65 -11.25 -1.98
CA PRO A 177 -16.45 -12.00 -2.31
C PRO A 177 -16.52 -12.51 -3.73
N ALA A 178 -15.49 -12.24 -4.54
CA ALA A 178 -15.41 -12.80 -5.88
C ALA A 178 -15.59 -14.32 -5.77
N SER A 179 -16.45 -14.88 -6.62
CA SER A 179 -16.59 -16.33 -6.72
C SER A 179 -15.20 -16.92 -6.96
N PRO A 180 -14.80 -17.98 -6.23
CA PRO A 180 -13.52 -18.63 -6.45
C PRO A 180 -13.36 -18.95 -7.93
N LEU A 181 -12.17 -18.68 -8.48
CA LEU A 181 -11.86 -19.18 -9.81
C LEU A 181 -11.97 -20.71 -9.78
N PRO A 182 -12.45 -21.36 -10.86
CA PRO A 182 -12.44 -22.82 -10.93
C PRO A 182 -11.01 -23.31 -10.68
N ALA A 183 -10.87 -24.37 -9.88
CA ALA A 183 -9.57 -24.85 -9.40
C ALA A 183 -8.58 -25.20 -10.54
N GLU A 184 -9.10 -25.48 -11.73
CA GLU A 184 -8.34 -25.74 -12.95
C GLU A 184 -7.69 -24.48 -13.56
N ALA A 185 -8.15 -23.28 -13.18
CA ALA A 185 -7.59 -21.99 -13.62
C ALA A 185 -6.54 -21.42 -12.64
N GLU A 186 -6.46 -21.96 -11.42
CA GLU A 186 -5.41 -21.60 -10.47
C GLU A 186 -4.12 -22.34 -10.84
N THR A 187 -3.09 -21.61 -11.28
CA THR A 187 -1.79 -22.23 -11.57
C THR A 187 -1.18 -22.69 -10.24
N PRO A 188 -0.90 -23.99 -10.04
CA PRO A 188 -0.35 -24.46 -8.78
C PRO A 188 1.01 -23.81 -8.51
N PRO A 189 1.33 -23.47 -7.25
CA PRO A 189 2.62 -22.90 -6.90
C PRO A 189 3.75 -23.82 -7.39
N LYS A 190 4.77 -23.26 -8.06
CA LYS A 190 5.93 -24.02 -8.51
C LYS A 190 6.55 -24.75 -7.32
N VAL A 191 6.39 -26.07 -7.28
CA VAL A 191 6.98 -26.95 -6.26
C VAL A 191 8.48 -27.03 -6.52
N GLY A 192 9.21 -26.07 -5.97
CA GLY A 192 10.68 -26.00 -6.00
C GLY A 192 11.30 -25.39 -4.73
N GLY A 193 10.49 -24.93 -3.78
CA GLY A 193 10.94 -24.54 -2.45
C GLY A 193 10.81 -25.71 -1.49
N ILE A 194 11.86 -25.99 -0.72
CA ILE A 194 11.93 -27.06 0.28
C ILE A 194 10.74 -26.93 1.25
N VAL A 195 9.81 -27.89 1.21
CA VAL A 195 8.76 -28.00 2.22
C VAL A 195 9.38 -28.70 3.45
N PRO A 196 9.43 -28.07 4.63
CA PRO A 196 9.79 -28.79 5.83
C PRO A 196 8.68 -29.80 6.13
N VAL A 197 9.04 -31.09 6.16
CA VAL A 197 8.14 -32.16 6.59
C VAL A 197 7.80 -31.93 8.05
N ILE A 198 6.61 -31.40 8.31
CA ILE A 198 6.06 -31.31 9.66
C ILE A 198 5.38 -32.64 9.93
N THR A 199 6.06 -33.52 10.66
CA THR A 199 5.39 -34.69 11.24
C THR A 199 4.38 -34.22 12.30
N PRO A 200 3.14 -34.69 12.26
CA PRO A 200 2.15 -34.30 13.26
C PRO A 200 2.56 -34.85 14.63
N VAL A 201 2.75 -33.95 15.59
CA VAL A 201 2.91 -34.30 17.01
C VAL A 201 1.53 -34.71 17.53
N ILE A 202 1.34 -36.00 17.75
CA ILE A 202 0.14 -36.56 18.39
C ILE A 202 0.22 -36.20 19.88
N PRO A 203 -0.75 -35.46 20.45
CA PRO A 203 -0.79 -35.22 21.89
C PRO A 203 -1.10 -36.53 22.64
N PRO A 204 -0.49 -36.76 23.82
CA PRO A 204 -0.78 -37.95 24.61
C PRO A 204 -2.24 -37.95 25.07
N ALA A 205 -2.88 -39.11 24.97
CA ALA A 205 -4.27 -39.31 25.37
C ALA A 205 -4.46 -38.95 26.86
N GLU A 206 -5.37 -38.00 27.13
CA GLU A 206 -5.83 -37.69 28.48
C GLU A 206 -6.55 -38.92 29.05
N GLY A 207 -5.90 -39.58 30.00
CA GLY A 207 -6.54 -40.58 30.85
C GLY A 207 -7.37 -39.88 31.93
N THR A 208 -8.61 -40.32 32.12
CA THR A 208 -9.38 -40.07 33.34
C THR A 208 -10.45 -41.15 33.50
N PRO A 209 -10.88 -41.48 34.73
CA PRO A 209 -10.19 -41.41 36.02
C PRO A 209 -9.57 -42.75 36.47
#